data_AF-A0A291GRW4-F1
#
_entry.id   AF-A0A291GRW4-F1
#
_cell.length_a   1.000
_cell.length_b   1.000
_cell.length_c   1.000
_cell.angle_alpha   90.00
_cell.angle_beta   90.00
_cell.angle_gamma   90.00
#
_symmetry.space_group_name_H-M   'P 1'
#
loop_
_entity.id
_entity.type
_entity.pdbx_description
1 polymer ?
#
loop_
_entity_poly.entity_id
_entity_poly.type
_entity_poly.pdbx_seq_one_letter_code
_entity_poly.pdbx_strand_id
1 'polypeptide(L)'
;MTADPRSMRGQAEALRRAADRLTILRLRLANAIADLSIAEEGGTRQVGAEIHEHWTREEYPELGRIASGLRASARRLDATAIAAERSTGRRLGGYTGAGFLGRGDEAHRHVADVAAFVGTQQGASIGGFPLLPGAEEGILAHPSHTLGIDTPDYDEDA
;
A
#
# COMPACT_ATOMS: atom_id res chain seq x y z
N MET A 1 -21.67 -0.78 12.74
CA MET A 1 -20.30 -0.35 13.11
C MET A 1 -19.31 -0.96 12.13
N THR A 2 -18.89 -0.23 11.11
CA THR A 2 -17.78 -0.63 10.24
C THR A 2 -16.48 -0.15 10.87
N ALA A 3 -15.52 -1.05 11.10
CA ALA A 3 -14.23 -0.67 11.66
C ALA A 3 -13.48 0.28 10.70
N ASP A 4 -12.79 1.27 11.25
CA ASP A 4 -12.07 2.29 10.50
C ASP A 4 -10.94 1.66 9.66
N PRO A 5 -10.87 1.92 8.33
CA PRO A 5 -9.83 1.38 7.45
C PRO A 5 -8.40 1.69 7.90
N ARG A 6 -8.17 2.85 8.54
CA ARG A 6 -6.84 3.21 9.06
C ARG A 6 -6.45 2.31 10.23
N SER A 7 -7.38 2.06 11.16
CA SER A 7 -7.21 1.09 12.24
C SER A 7 -6.91 -0.33 11.72
N MET A 8 -7.65 -0.79 10.70
CA MET A 8 -7.41 -2.10 10.07
C MET A 8 -5.99 -2.23 9.50
N ARG A 9 -5.47 -1.19 8.85
CA ARG A 9 -4.08 -1.18 8.34
C ARG A 9 -3.05 -1.20 9.46
N GLY A 10 -3.28 -0.44 10.53
CA GLY A 10 -2.42 -0.46 11.71
C GLY A 10 -2.32 -1.88 12.31
N GLN A 11 -3.44 -2.58 12.38
CA GLN A 11 -3.47 -3.98 12.82
C GLN A 11 -2.77 -4.91 11.82
N ALA A 12 -2.98 -4.75 10.52
CA ALA A 12 -2.28 -5.53 9.49
C ALA A 12 -0.75 -5.37 9.57
N GLU A 13 -0.27 -4.15 9.81
CA GLU A 13 1.15 -3.88 10.04
C GLU A 13 1.68 -4.50 11.34
N ALA A 14 0.91 -4.43 12.44
CA ALA A 14 1.27 -5.09 13.69
C ALA A 14 1.40 -6.62 13.52
N LEU A 15 0.47 -7.25 12.78
CA LEU A 15 0.53 -8.68 12.48
C LEU A 15 1.74 -9.05 11.61
N ARG A 16 2.09 -8.22 10.62
CA ARG A 16 3.32 -8.40 9.83
C ARG A 16 4.57 -8.37 10.71
N ARG A 17 4.70 -7.33 11.55
CA ARG A 17 5.82 -7.21 12.49
C ARG A 17 5.89 -8.37 13.48
N ALA A 18 4.75 -8.84 13.98
CA ALA A 18 4.69 -10.01 14.85
C ALA A 18 5.16 -11.28 14.12
N ALA A 19 4.72 -11.50 12.87
CA ALA A 19 5.16 -12.62 12.06
C ALA A 19 6.68 -12.60 11.80
N ASP A 20 7.25 -11.43 11.54
CA ASP A 20 8.68 -11.28 11.28
C ASP A 20 9.52 -11.52 12.54
N ARG A 21 9.09 -10.98 13.69
CA ARG A 21 9.73 -11.27 14.99
C ARG A 21 9.68 -12.76 15.31
N LEU A 22 8.56 -13.43 15.06
CA LEU A 22 8.41 -14.86 15.27
C LEU A 22 9.33 -15.67 14.34
N THR A 23 9.42 -15.28 13.07
CA THR A 23 10.35 -15.88 12.11
C THR A 23 11.80 -15.74 12.58
N ILE A 24 12.22 -14.56 13.05
CA ILE A 24 13.58 -14.33 13.56
C ILE A 24 13.84 -15.18 14.82
N LEU A 25 12.89 -15.21 15.77
CA LEU A 25 13.02 -16.02 16.98
C LEU A 25 13.18 -17.51 16.63
N ARG A 26 12.36 -18.02 15.71
CA ARG A 26 12.43 -19.40 15.22
C ARG A 26 13.80 -19.73 14.63
N LEU A 27 14.39 -18.82 13.85
CA LEU A 27 15.74 -19.04 13.29
C LEU A 27 16.82 -19.02 14.36
N ARG A 28 16.74 -18.10 15.33
CA ARG A 28 17.70 -18.03 16.44
C ARG A 28 17.67 -19.29 17.30
N LEU A 29 16.48 -19.79 17.62
CA LEU A 29 16.32 -21.04 18.36
C LEU A 29 16.86 -22.23 17.57
N ALA A 30 16.55 -22.32 16.28
CA ALA A 30 17.07 -23.39 15.43
C ALA A 30 18.61 -23.43 15.41
N ASN A 31 19.26 -22.26 15.31
CA ASN A 31 20.72 -22.17 15.35
C ASN A 31 21.27 -22.59 16.73
N ALA A 32 20.71 -22.07 17.82
CA ALA A 32 21.16 -22.43 19.16
C ALA A 32 21.02 -23.94 19.46
N ILE A 33 19.93 -24.55 18.97
CA ILE A 33 19.70 -25.99 19.11
C ILE A 33 20.67 -26.79 18.24
N ALA A 34 20.95 -26.33 17.02
CA ALA A 34 21.97 -26.94 16.18
C ALA A 34 23.35 -26.91 16.84
N ASP A 35 23.75 -25.78 17.44
CA ASP A 35 25.01 -25.63 18.15
C ASP A 35 25.12 -26.61 19.34
N LEU A 36 24.04 -26.78 20.11
CA LEU A 36 23.98 -27.76 21.21
C LEU A 36 24.14 -29.20 20.69
N SER A 37 23.52 -29.54 19.55
CA SER A 37 23.54 -30.90 19.00
C SER A 37 24.92 -31.35 18.49
N ILE A 38 25.88 -30.43 18.33
CA ILE A 38 27.26 -30.71 17.91
C ILE A 38 28.30 -30.41 18.99
N ALA A 39 27.87 -30.14 20.24
CA ALA A 39 28.76 -29.79 21.33
C ALA A 39 29.83 -30.88 21.58
N GLU A 40 31.03 -30.46 21.99
CA GLU A 40 32.14 -31.39 22.26
C GLU A 40 31.84 -32.31 23.45
N GLU A 41 31.19 -31.78 24.48
CA GLU A 41 30.76 -32.52 25.65
C GLU A 41 29.63 -33.50 25.32
N GLY A 42 29.86 -34.80 25.57
CA GLY A 42 28.94 -35.87 25.20
C GLY A 42 27.54 -35.74 25.83
N GLY A 43 27.44 -35.31 27.09
CA GLY A 43 26.15 -35.10 27.77
C GLY A 43 25.35 -33.96 27.15
N THR A 44 26.00 -32.81 26.92
CA THR A 44 25.39 -31.64 26.27
C THR A 44 24.95 -31.97 24.84
N ARG A 45 25.77 -32.72 24.10
CA ARG A 45 25.44 -33.18 22.75
C ARG A 45 24.18 -34.06 22.72
N GLN A 46 24.07 -35.00 23.65
CA GLN A 46 22.91 -35.89 23.73
C GLN A 46 21.62 -35.09 23.99
N VAL A 47 21.63 -34.19 24.97
CA VAL A 47 20.50 -33.30 25.26
C VAL A 47 20.18 -32.42 24.05
N GLY A 48 21.20 -31.88 23.38
CA GLY A 48 21.04 -31.12 22.15
C GLY A 48 20.35 -31.91 21.03
N ALA A 49 20.69 -33.19 20.86
CA ALA A 49 20.07 -34.07 19.86
C ALA A 49 18.59 -34.36 20.19
N GLU A 50 18.26 -34.64 21.46
CA GLU A 50 16.89 -34.86 21.91
C GLU A 50 16.01 -33.61 21.69
N ILE A 51 16.52 -32.43 22.07
CA ILE A 51 15.85 -31.15 21.82
C ILE A 51 15.69 -30.90 20.33
N HIS A 52 16.73 -31.17 19.52
CA HIS A 52 16.69 -30.99 18.08
C HIS A 52 15.61 -31.85 17.40
N GLU A 53 15.46 -33.10 17.83
CA GLU A 53 14.43 -34.01 17.33
C GLU A 53 13.02 -33.47 17.62
N HIS A 54 12.75 -33.09 18.87
CA HIS A 54 11.45 -32.53 19.26
C HIS A 54 11.17 -31.19 18.57
N TRP A 55 12.15 -30.28 18.56
CA TRP A 55 12.06 -28.99 17.88
C TRP A 55 11.72 -29.14 16.39
N THR A 56 12.37 -30.06 15.69
CA THR A 56 12.19 -30.24 14.25
C THR A 56 10.81 -30.82 13.92
N ARG A 57 10.27 -31.70 14.76
CA ARG A 57 8.98 -32.36 14.54
C ARG A 57 7.78 -31.50 14.92
N GLU A 58 7.88 -30.74 16.00
CA GLU A 58 6.71 -30.12 16.64
C GLU A 58 6.78 -28.59 16.56
N GLU A 59 7.74 -28.00 17.28
CA GLU A 59 7.78 -26.55 17.51
C GLU A 59 8.15 -25.75 16.25
N TYR A 60 9.16 -26.20 15.51
CA TYR A 60 9.60 -25.52 14.30
C TYR A 60 8.47 -25.39 13.26
N PRO A 61 7.76 -26.45 12.86
CA PRO A 61 6.64 -26.30 11.93
C PRO A 61 5.46 -25.52 12.53
N GLU A 62 5.18 -25.64 13.83
CA GLU A 62 4.12 -24.87 14.50
C GLU A 62 4.34 -23.36 14.43
N LEU A 63 5.51 -22.89 14.82
CA LEU A 63 5.85 -21.47 14.75
C LEU A 63 5.80 -20.96 13.30
N GLY A 64 6.15 -21.82 12.33
CA GLY A 64 5.97 -21.54 10.91
C GLY A 64 4.51 -21.38 10.48
N ARG A 65 3.62 -22.24 10.96
CA ARG A 65 2.16 -22.15 10.73
C ARG A 65 1.59 -20.86 11.33
N ILE A 66 1.97 -20.52 12.57
CA ILE A 66 1.53 -19.28 13.25
C ILE A 66 1.98 -18.05 12.46
N ALA A 67 3.26 -17.95 12.10
CA ALA A 67 3.78 -16.82 11.33
C ALA A 67 3.08 -16.66 9.96
N SER A 68 2.77 -17.79 9.30
CA SER A 68 2.01 -17.79 8.05
C SER A 68 0.56 -17.35 8.25
N GLY A 69 -0.08 -17.78 9.35
CA GLY A 69 -1.41 -17.35 9.76
C GLY A 69 -1.49 -15.85 10.03
N LEU A 70 -0.50 -15.28 10.72
CA LEU A 70 -0.39 -13.84 10.96
C LEU A 70 -0.29 -13.05 9.65
N ARG A 71 0.54 -13.50 8.70
CA ARG A 71 0.65 -12.87 7.37
C ARG A 71 -0.64 -13.01 6.55
N ALA A 72 -1.34 -14.13 6.65
CA ALA A 72 -2.63 -14.32 6.00
C ALA A 72 -3.71 -13.40 6.59
N SER A 73 -3.77 -13.27 7.91
CA SER A 73 -4.67 -12.33 8.60
C SER A 73 -4.37 -10.88 8.23
N ALA A 74 -3.09 -10.49 8.16
CA ALA A 74 -2.70 -9.15 7.70
C ALA A 74 -3.19 -8.87 6.27
N ARG A 75 -3.01 -9.82 5.35
CA ARG A 75 -3.51 -9.70 3.96
C ARG A 75 -5.03 -9.55 3.90
N ARG A 76 -5.77 -10.31 4.72
CA ARG A 76 -7.23 -10.19 4.80
C ARG A 76 -7.65 -8.81 5.32
N LEU A 77 -7.02 -8.31 6.38
CA LEU A 77 -7.30 -6.97 6.92
C LEU A 77 -7.02 -5.87 5.90
N ASP A 78 -5.91 -5.95 5.16
CA ASP A 78 -5.61 -5.00 4.08
C ASP A 78 -6.69 -5.05 2.99
N ALA A 79 -7.12 -6.25 2.58
CA ALA A 79 -8.19 -6.40 1.59
C ALA A 79 -9.53 -5.82 2.07
N THR A 80 -9.89 -6.06 3.34
CA THR A 80 -11.11 -5.49 3.95
C THR A 80 -11.02 -3.97 4.06
N ALA A 81 -9.88 -3.41 4.45
CA ALA A 81 -9.67 -1.97 4.50
C ALA A 81 -9.83 -1.33 3.11
N ILE A 82 -9.27 -1.97 2.08
CA ILE A 82 -9.42 -1.55 0.68
C ILE A 82 -10.88 -1.56 0.23
N ALA A 83 -11.62 -2.63 0.54
CA ALA A 83 -13.03 -2.74 0.19
C ALA A 83 -13.87 -1.65 0.89
N ALA A 84 -13.60 -1.40 2.18
CA ALA A 84 -14.27 -0.37 2.95
C ALA A 84 -14.04 1.04 2.35
N GLU A 85 -12.82 1.40 1.99
CA GLU A 85 -12.52 2.71 1.38
C GLU A 85 -13.16 2.93 0.01
N ARG A 86 -13.27 1.86 -0.79
CA ARG A 86 -13.97 1.90 -2.08
C ARG A 86 -15.46 2.13 -1.86
N SER A 87 -16.06 1.44 -0.88
CA SER A 87 -17.49 1.58 -0.58
C SER A 87 -17.88 2.97 -0.09
N THR A 88 -16.98 3.69 0.57
CA THR A 88 -17.24 5.05 1.07
C THR A 88 -16.82 6.15 0.09
N GLY A 89 -16.41 5.81 -1.15
CA GLY A 89 -15.91 6.78 -2.13
C GLY A 89 -14.60 7.47 -1.75
N ARG A 90 -13.98 7.10 -0.62
CA ARG A 90 -12.71 7.68 -0.14
C ARG A 90 -11.54 7.24 -1.01
N ARG A 91 -11.67 6.11 -1.71
CA ARG A 91 -10.73 5.63 -2.72
C ARG A 91 -11.40 5.60 -4.09
N LEU A 92 -11.63 6.78 -4.67
CA LEU A 92 -12.15 6.95 -6.04
C LEU A 92 -11.08 6.83 -7.14
N GLY A 93 -9.79 6.69 -6.80
CA GLY A 93 -8.70 6.50 -7.77
C GLY A 93 -8.00 5.15 -7.60
N GLY A 94 -8.02 4.30 -8.63
CA GLY A 94 -7.21 3.09 -8.71
C GLY A 94 -8.03 1.82 -8.97
N TYR A 95 -8.55 1.70 -10.19
CA TYR A 95 -8.77 0.38 -10.79
C TYR A 95 -7.41 -0.33 -10.94
N THR A 96 -7.41 -1.65 -10.79
CA THR A 96 -6.22 -2.49 -10.97
C THR A 96 -5.65 -2.28 -12.37
N GLY A 97 -4.54 -1.56 -12.47
CA GLY A 97 -3.87 -1.22 -13.75
C GLY A 97 -3.67 0.28 -14.00
N ALA A 98 -4.36 1.17 -13.28
CA ALA A 98 -4.02 2.59 -13.28
C ALA A 98 -2.80 2.84 -12.38
N GLY A 99 -1.64 3.06 -12.99
CA GLY A 99 -0.59 3.82 -12.31
C GLY A 99 -1.10 5.22 -11.94
N PHE A 100 -0.55 5.79 -10.87
CA PHE A 100 -0.81 7.14 -10.29
C PHE A 100 -2.04 7.23 -9.36
N LEU A 101 -2.00 7.73 -8.12
CA LEU A 101 -1.07 8.55 -7.33
C LEU A 101 -0.93 7.93 -5.93
N GLY A 102 0.16 8.24 -5.22
CA GLY A 102 0.56 7.63 -3.95
C GLY A 102 -0.50 7.52 -2.83
N ARG A 103 -0.09 6.74 -1.81
CA ARG A 103 -0.87 6.25 -0.66
C ARG A 103 -1.73 7.33 0.04
N GLY A 104 -2.87 6.89 0.59
CA GLY A 104 -3.95 7.69 1.22
C GLY A 104 -3.65 8.45 2.52
N ASP A 105 -2.43 8.94 2.71
CA ASP A 105 -2.08 10.04 3.64
C ASP A 105 -1.11 11.03 2.93
N GLU A 106 -0.41 10.59 1.89
CA GLU A 106 0.49 11.40 1.06
C GLU A 106 -0.28 12.21 0.02
N ALA A 107 -1.30 11.61 -0.61
CA ALA A 107 -2.23 12.34 -1.47
C ALA A 107 -3.02 13.41 -0.70
N HIS A 108 -3.37 13.17 0.56
CA HIS A 108 -4.08 14.14 1.40
C HIS A 108 -3.19 15.33 1.80
N ARG A 109 -1.91 15.07 2.11
CA ARG A 109 -0.90 16.14 2.28
C ARG A 109 -0.67 16.92 0.99
N HIS A 110 -0.58 16.26 -0.16
CA HIS A 110 -0.41 16.93 -1.44
C HIS A 110 -1.60 17.82 -1.81
N VAL A 111 -2.83 17.38 -1.50
CA VAL A 111 -4.02 18.23 -1.67
C VAL A 111 -4.00 19.42 -0.71
N ALA A 112 -3.54 19.24 0.53
CA ALA A 112 -3.38 20.36 1.47
C ALA A 112 -2.28 21.35 1.02
N ASP A 113 -1.16 20.85 0.49
CA ASP A 113 -0.05 21.67 -0.03
C ASP A 113 -0.49 22.45 -1.28
N VAL A 114 -1.25 21.83 -2.19
CA VAL A 114 -1.82 22.50 -3.37
C VAL A 114 -2.89 23.52 -2.97
N ALA A 115 -3.75 23.20 -1.99
CA ALA A 115 -4.74 24.15 -1.47
C ALA A 115 -4.08 25.37 -0.79
N ALA A 116 -2.96 25.17 -0.09
CA ALA A 116 -2.16 26.26 0.46
C ALA A 116 -1.47 27.11 -0.62
N PHE A 117 -1.03 26.49 -1.71
CA PHE A 117 -0.42 27.18 -2.86
C PHE A 117 -1.44 28.04 -3.64
N VAL A 118 -2.66 27.53 -3.84
CA VAL A 118 -3.78 28.27 -4.48
C VAL A 118 -4.28 29.46 -3.63
N GLY A 119 -3.97 29.48 -2.33
CA GLY A 119 -4.24 30.61 -1.44
C GLY A 119 -3.31 31.80 -1.61
N THR A 120 -2.30 31.70 -2.48
CA THR A 120 -1.43 32.82 -2.85
C THR A 120 -1.77 33.30 -4.27
N GLN A 121 -1.84 34.61 -4.45
CA GLN A 121 -2.23 35.32 -5.68
C GLN A 121 -1.44 34.93 -6.96
N GLN A 122 -0.45 34.05 -6.88
CA GLN A 122 0.49 33.71 -7.95
C GLN A 122 0.47 32.22 -8.37
N GLY A 123 -0.37 31.38 -7.76
CA GLY A 123 -0.38 29.93 -8.02
C GLY A 123 -1.13 29.45 -9.27
N ALA A 124 -1.75 30.35 -10.04
CA ALA A 124 -2.61 29.99 -11.17
C ALA A 124 -1.92 30.14 -12.54
N SER A 125 -0.76 29.48 -12.74
CA SER A 125 -0.08 29.47 -14.06
C SER A 125 0.35 28.09 -14.55
N ILE A 126 -0.30 27.00 -14.11
CA ILE A 126 -0.16 25.71 -14.80
C ILE A 126 -1.33 25.60 -15.78
N GLY A 127 -1.08 26.05 -17.01
CA GLY A 127 -2.07 26.14 -18.10
C GLY A 127 -2.59 27.57 -18.23
N GLY A 128 -1.85 28.41 -18.96
CA GLY A 128 -2.07 29.85 -19.06
C GLY A 128 -3.40 30.26 -19.68
N PHE A 129 -4.44 30.35 -18.84
CA PHE A 129 -5.65 31.11 -19.11
C PHE A 129 -6.12 31.79 -17.81
N PRO A 130 -6.12 33.12 -17.69
CA PRO A 130 -6.66 33.80 -16.53
C PRO A 130 -8.20 33.66 -16.49
N LEU A 131 -8.75 33.36 -15.30
CA LEU A 131 -10.18 33.16 -15.04
C LEU A 131 -11.01 34.46 -14.94
N LEU A 132 -10.51 35.58 -15.46
CA LEU A 132 -11.25 36.83 -15.48
C LEU A 132 -11.08 37.49 -16.86
N PRO A 133 -12.18 37.83 -17.57
CA PRO A 133 -12.08 38.59 -18.80
C PRO A 133 -11.69 40.03 -18.43
N GLY A 134 -10.42 40.37 -18.62
CA GLY A 134 -9.96 41.75 -18.71
C GLY A 134 -10.46 42.33 -20.03
N ALA A 135 -11.23 43.40 -19.95
CA ALA A 135 -11.76 44.10 -21.10
C ALA A 135 -10.64 44.71 -21.98
N GLU A 136 -10.89 44.66 -23.28
CA GLU A 136 -10.38 45.50 -24.38
C GLU A 136 -9.05 45.21 -25.10
N GLU A 137 -9.26 45.01 -26.41
CA GLU A 137 -8.49 45.40 -27.60
C GLU A 137 -7.13 44.74 -27.90
N GLY A 138 -7.18 43.76 -28.80
CA GLY A 138 -6.01 43.31 -29.56
C GLY A 138 -6.20 41.94 -30.18
N ILE A 139 -6.59 41.91 -31.46
CA ILE A 139 -6.82 40.72 -32.27
C ILE A 139 -5.61 39.78 -32.21
N LEU A 140 -5.75 38.61 -31.58
CA LEU A 140 -4.87 37.46 -31.78
C LEU A 140 -5.72 36.22 -32.02
N ALA A 141 -5.52 35.62 -33.19
CA ALA A 141 -6.30 34.52 -33.72
C ALA A 141 -6.29 33.30 -32.79
N HIS A 142 -7.48 32.78 -32.50
CA HIS A 142 -7.66 31.55 -31.74
C HIS A 142 -7.11 30.34 -32.53
N PRO A 143 -6.42 29.38 -31.87
CA PRO A 143 -5.75 28.25 -32.55
C PRO A 143 -6.71 27.18 -33.09
N SER A 144 -8.02 27.47 -33.21
CA SER A 144 -8.98 26.62 -33.89
C SER A 144 -8.86 26.66 -35.42
N HIS A 145 -8.01 27.54 -35.98
CA HIS A 145 -7.75 27.62 -37.42
C HIS A 145 -6.77 26.54 -37.95
N THR A 146 -6.26 25.63 -37.11
CA THR A 146 -5.25 24.64 -37.53
C THR A 146 -5.62 23.19 -37.25
N LEU A 147 -6.91 22.88 -37.03
CA LEU A 147 -7.39 21.50 -36.97
C LEU A 147 -8.60 21.34 -37.90
N GLY A 148 -8.31 21.36 -39.21
CA GLY A 148 -9.19 20.82 -40.23
C GLY A 148 -9.14 19.30 -40.18
N ILE A 149 -9.90 18.71 -39.25
CA ILE A 149 -10.27 17.29 -39.33
C ILE A 149 -11.79 17.27 -39.27
N ASP A 150 -12.40 16.95 -40.41
CA ASP A 150 -13.84 16.69 -40.50
C ASP A 150 -14.21 15.66 -39.44
N THR A 151 -15.17 16.02 -38.61
CA THR A 151 -15.82 15.07 -37.69
C THR A 151 -16.69 14.16 -38.58
N PRO A 152 -16.52 12.83 -38.56
CA PRO A 152 -17.40 11.96 -39.31
C PRO A 152 -18.82 12.06 -38.72
N ASP A 153 -19.80 12.35 -39.57
CA ASP A 153 -21.22 12.27 -39.22
C ASP A 153 -21.54 10.85 -38.79
N TYR A 154 -21.99 10.72 -37.54
CA TYR A 154 -22.73 9.54 -37.11
C TYR A 154 -24.19 9.84 -37.43
N ASP A 155 -24.68 9.29 -38.54
CA ASP A 155 -26.11 9.27 -38.85
C ASP A 155 -26.86 8.61 -37.67
N GLU A 156 -27.62 9.42 -36.93
CA GLU A 156 -28.78 8.97 -36.17
C GLU A 156 -29.87 8.63 -37.19
N ASP A 157 -30.12 7.35 -37.43
CA ASP A 157 -31.39 6.91 -38.02
C ASP A 157 -31.93 5.68 -37.28
N ALA A 158 -33.26 5.74 -37.09
CA ALA A 158 -34.13 4.95 -36.22
C ALA A 158 -34.42 3.51 -36.70
#